data_AF-A0A950T9X7-F1
#
_entry.id   AF-A0A950T9X7-F1
#
_cell.length_a   1.000
_cell.length_b   1.000
_cell.length_c   1.000
_cell.angle_alpha   90.00
_cell.angle_beta   90.00
_cell.angle_gamma   90.00
#
_symmetry.space_group_name_H-M   'P 1'
#
loop_
_entity.id
_entity.type
_entity.pdbx_description
1 polymer ?
#
loop_
_entity_poly.entity_id
_entity_poly.type
_entity_poly.pdbx_seq_one_letter_code
_entity_poly.pdbx_strand_id
1 'polypeptide(L)'
;MPLDNDSKKDLERHKIIDLLQDRERSTFAAWLRKHPTVRVISRDRATDYAAAAREAAPQALQVADRYHLVHNLVEALEPFLASLRTEIRRANQEHLPEDEPLPEMAPVPLPSSQEVWRQQPSSRSEHIYEAHQAEREDRYRQMAALRGQGMTHAEIAQRVGVSTYKVRAWLKQGAAPVHRRPHGHSSLFDPYAAFVLEQWQAGVHDGKQLYEAIRQQGYAGSLRLVWAFLQPLREQRRKPEQIVSPSSVEQLGAHSAVWLFIRDPKKLTVQQQEQLAFIRESLASVETAYTLVRDFLTMLHKREGERLDAWIEAVQAS
;
A
#
# COMPACT_ATOMS: atom_id res chain seq x y z
N MET A 1 -8.87 27.77 -15.55
CA MET A 1 -8.17 26.85 -16.47
C MET A 1 -6.95 26.32 -15.73
N PRO A 2 -6.83 25.01 -15.42
CA PRO A 2 -5.56 24.50 -14.95
C PRO A 2 -4.57 24.60 -16.11
N LEU A 3 -3.50 25.38 -15.95
CA LEU A 3 -2.41 25.40 -16.90
C LEU A 3 -1.73 24.03 -16.81
N ASP A 4 -1.76 23.25 -17.88
CA ASP A 4 -1.10 21.94 -17.97
C ASP A 4 0.40 22.16 -18.15
N ASN A 5 1.02 22.74 -17.12
CA ASN A 5 2.40 23.16 -17.12
C ASN A 5 3.33 21.94 -17.07
N ASP A 6 4.40 21.98 -17.84
CA ASP A 6 5.33 20.87 -17.99
C ASP A 6 6.71 21.21 -17.39
N SER A 7 7.04 20.56 -16.27
CA SER A 7 8.26 20.85 -15.53
C SER A 7 9.47 20.12 -16.13
N LYS A 8 10.53 20.86 -16.46
CA LYS A 8 11.83 20.32 -16.85
C LYS A 8 12.72 20.16 -15.64
N LYS A 9 13.38 19.02 -15.50
CA LYS A 9 14.12 18.64 -14.29
C LYS A 9 15.55 18.23 -14.62
N ASP A 10 16.48 18.72 -13.80
CA ASP A 10 17.84 18.21 -13.73
C ASP A 10 17.81 16.88 -12.97
N LEU A 11 18.12 15.78 -13.66
CA LEU A 11 18.07 14.45 -13.09
C LEU A 11 19.24 14.15 -12.14
N GLU A 12 20.36 14.86 -12.27
CA GLU A 12 21.52 14.70 -11.39
C GLU A 12 21.31 15.46 -10.08
N ARG A 13 20.86 16.71 -10.18
CA ARG A 13 20.64 17.59 -9.02
C ARG A 13 19.26 17.44 -8.39
N HIS A 14 18.37 16.68 -9.03
CA HIS A 14 16.97 16.51 -8.66
C HIS A 14 16.18 17.83 -8.53
N LYS A 15 16.54 18.86 -9.31
CA LYS A 15 15.92 20.20 -9.25
C LYS A 15 15.13 20.51 -10.51
N ILE A 16 14.02 21.24 -10.36
CA ILE A 16 13.30 21.80 -11.50
C ILE A 16 14.20 22.88 -12.11
N ILE A 17 14.43 22.75 -13.41
CA ILE A 17 15.18 23.71 -14.24
C ILE A 17 14.22 24.78 -14.75
N ASP A 18 13.05 24.36 -15.24
CA ASP A 18 12.08 25.27 -15.86
C ASP A 18 10.66 24.68 -15.81
N LEU A 19 9.67 25.52 -16.07
CA LEU A 19 8.26 25.14 -16.16
C LEU A 19 7.67 25.71 -17.46
N LEU A 20 7.42 24.82 -18.43
CA LEU A 20 6.82 25.23 -19.70
C LEU A 20 5.33 25.47 -19.52
N GLN A 21 4.81 26.42 -20.31
CA GLN A 21 3.41 26.84 -20.32
C GLN A 21 2.45 25.75 -20.85
N ASP A 22 2.97 24.78 -21.62
CA ASP A 22 2.24 23.70 -22.25
C ASP A 22 3.19 22.51 -22.53
N ARG A 23 2.61 21.40 -23.04
CA ARG A 23 3.30 20.16 -23.42
C ARG A 23 3.52 20.04 -24.93
N GLU A 24 3.38 21.13 -25.68
CA GLU A 24 3.45 21.07 -27.14
C GLU A 24 4.88 20.85 -27.64
N ARG A 25 4.98 20.13 -28.77
CA ARG A 25 6.25 19.88 -29.46
C ARG A 25 7.02 21.17 -29.75
N SER A 26 6.33 22.19 -30.25
CA SER A 26 6.86 23.50 -30.63
C SER A 26 7.52 24.20 -29.43
N THR A 27 6.80 24.24 -28.29
CA THR A 27 7.25 24.85 -27.04
C THR A 27 8.49 24.14 -26.49
N PHE A 28 8.47 22.81 -26.44
CA PHE A 28 9.62 22.04 -25.97
C PHE A 28 10.84 22.17 -26.91
N ALA A 29 10.63 22.17 -28.23
CA ALA A 29 11.70 22.38 -29.21
C ALA A 29 12.32 23.79 -29.07
N ALA A 30 11.51 24.83 -28.88
CA ALA A 30 11.99 26.18 -28.63
C ALA A 30 12.81 26.26 -27.32
N TRP A 31 12.38 25.55 -26.28
CA TRP A 31 13.12 25.45 -25.02
C TRP A 31 14.48 24.77 -25.20
N LEU A 32 14.54 23.64 -25.91
CA LEU A 32 15.79 22.91 -26.18
C LEU A 32 16.81 23.76 -26.95
N ARG A 33 16.37 24.57 -27.93
CA ARG A 33 17.26 25.47 -28.67
C ARG A 33 17.94 26.52 -27.77
N LYS A 34 17.26 26.94 -26.70
CA LYS A 34 17.82 27.86 -25.69
C LYS A 34 18.76 27.14 -24.71
N HIS A 35 18.78 25.81 -24.70
CA HIS A 35 19.57 24.99 -23.80
C HIS A 35 20.51 24.03 -24.57
N PRO A 36 21.46 24.55 -25.37
CA PRO A 36 22.33 23.71 -26.21
C PRO A 36 23.26 22.80 -25.42
N THR A 37 23.43 23.07 -24.12
CA THR A 37 24.25 22.27 -23.19
C THR A 37 23.59 20.96 -22.76
N VAL A 38 22.31 20.74 -23.08
CA VAL A 38 21.63 19.46 -22.81
C VAL A 38 22.25 18.36 -23.66
N ARG A 39 22.85 17.36 -22.98
CA ARG A 39 23.51 16.21 -23.62
C ARG A 39 22.72 14.92 -23.53
N VAL A 40 21.84 14.80 -22.54
CA VAL A 40 21.00 13.61 -22.33
C VAL A 40 19.58 14.05 -22.04
N ILE A 41 18.62 13.44 -22.73
CA ILE A 41 17.19 13.65 -22.54
C ILE A 41 16.59 12.32 -22.11
N SER A 42 16.26 12.22 -20.83
CA SER A 42 15.42 11.13 -20.31
C SER A 42 13.97 11.49 -20.58
N ARG A 43 13.25 10.65 -21.31
CA ARG A 43 11.85 10.91 -21.66
C ARG A 43 10.98 9.67 -21.61
N ASP A 44 9.68 9.91 -21.66
CA ASP A 44 8.67 8.92 -21.93
C ASP A 44 8.71 8.44 -23.39
N ARG A 45 7.76 7.59 -23.78
CA ARG A 45 7.62 7.10 -25.16
C ARG A 45 6.83 8.04 -26.08
N ALA A 46 6.48 9.26 -25.64
CA ALA A 46 5.69 10.16 -26.46
C ALA A 46 6.46 10.60 -27.72
N THR A 47 5.78 10.48 -28.87
CA THR A 47 6.37 10.73 -30.19
C THR A 47 6.74 12.20 -30.38
N ASP A 48 5.98 13.11 -29.77
CA ASP A 48 6.17 14.56 -29.93
C ASP A 48 7.45 15.05 -29.25
N TYR A 49 7.74 14.58 -28.04
CA TYR A 49 9.01 14.88 -27.36
C TYR A 49 10.21 14.30 -28.09
N ALA A 50 10.07 13.08 -28.64
CA ALA A 50 11.11 12.48 -29.45
C ALA A 50 11.40 13.29 -30.72
N ALA A 51 10.36 13.76 -31.40
CA ALA A 51 10.47 14.57 -32.61
C ALA A 51 11.06 15.95 -32.31
N ALA A 52 10.59 16.64 -31.27
CA ALA A 52 11.18 17.90 -30.80
C ALA A 52 12.66 17.75 -30.44
N ALA A 53 13.04 16.68 -29.73
CA ALA A 53 14.43 16.44 -29.37
C ALA A 53 15.32 16.23 -30.61
N ARG A 54 14.88 15.45 -31.59
CA ARG A 54 15.63 15.25 -32.85
C ARG A 54 15.81 16.56 -33.63
N GLU A 55 14.81 17.42 -33.61
CA GLU A 55 14.82 18.69 -34.34
C GLU A 55 15.65 19.77 -33.65
N ALA A 56 15.52 19.91 -32.33
CA ALA A 56 16.06 21.03 -31.57
C ALA A 56 17.34 20.72 -30.77
N ALA A 57 17.60 19.44 -30.51
CA ALA A 57 18.80 18.98 -29.80
C ALA A 57 19.32 17.64 -30.38
N PRO A 58 19.69 17.59 -31.69
CA PRO A 58 20.17 16.36 -32.32
C PRO A 58 21.45 15.79 -31.67
N GLN A 59 22.22 16.64 -30.97
CA GLN A 59 23.39 16.24 -30.19
C GLN A 59 23.04 15.49 -28.89
N ALA A 60 21.80 15.58 -28.41
CA ALA A 60 21.40 15.01 -27.13
C ALA A 60 21.03 13.54 -27.28
N LEU A 61 21.63 12.68 -26.46
CA LEU A 61 21.27 11.28 -26.36
C LEU A 61 19.89 11.13 -25.72
N GLN A 62 18.96 10.49 -26.41
CA GLN A 62 17.64 10.19 -25.87
C GLN A 62 17.65 8.83 -25.18
N VAL A 63 17.23 8.80 -23.92
CA VAL A 63 17.13 7.57 -23.13
C VAL A 63 15.73 7.42 -22.56
N ALA A 64 15.29 6.17 -22.36
CA ALA A 64 14.05 5.90 -21.66
C ALA A 64 14.19 6.28 -20.19
N ASP A 65 13.17 6.91 -19.62
CA ASP A 65 13.17 7.15 -18.19
C ASP A 65 13.05 5.84 -17.39
N ARG A 66 13.56 5.88 -16.16
CA ARG A 66 13.58 4.73 -15.25
C ARG A 66 12.17 4.23 -14.93
N TYR A 67 11.17 5.11 -14.87
CA TYR A 67 9.82 4.69 -14.54
C TYR A 67 9.28 3.76 -15.62
N HIS A 68 9.48 4.08 -16.90
CA HIS A 68 9.04 3.21 -17.99
C HIS A 68 9.80 1.89 -18.05
N LEU A 69 11.08 1.84 -17.70
CA LEU A 69 11.81 0.57 -17.61
C LEU A 69 11.20 -0.36 -16.55
N VAL A 70 10.87 0.17 -15.37
CA VAL A 70 10.20 -0.60 -14.30
C VAL A 70 8.76 -0.93 -14.70
N HIS A 71 8.06 -0.02 -15.37
CA HIS A 71 6.70 -0.25 -15.83
C HIS A 71 6.63 -1.40 -16.86
N ASN A 72 7.55 -1.45 -17.83
CA ASN A 72 7.62 -2.57 -18.77
C ASN A 72 7.85 -3.90 -18.05
N LEU A 73 8.71 -3.91 -17.03
CA LEU A 73 8.94 -5.11 -16.22
C LEU A 73 7.66 -5.56 -15.53
N VAL A 74 6.90 -4.62 -14.96
CA VAL A 74 5.60 -4.89 -14.34
C VAL A 74 4.59 -5.43 -15.37
N GLU A 75 4.48 -4.79 -16.53
CA GLU A 75 3.58 -5.22 -17.61
C GLU A 75 3.91 -6.62 -18.15
N ALA A 76 5.20 -7.00 -18.16
CA ALA A 76 5.63 -8.34 -18.55
C ALA A 76 5.41 -9.38 -17.45
N LEU A 77 5.63 -9.00 -16.18
CA LEU A 77 5.54 -9.91 -15.04
C LEU A 77 4.09 -10.25 -14.67
N GLU A 78 3.16 -9.30 -14.81
CA GLU A 78 1.76 -9.50 -14.47
C GLU A 78 1.08 -10.68 -15.20
N PRO A 79 1.14 -10.79 -16.54
CA PRO A 79 0.56 -11.94 -17.25
C PRO A 79 1.29 -13.25 -16.94
N PHE A 80 2.61 -13.22 -16.73
CA PHE A 80 3.39 -14.39 -16.34
C PHE A 80 2.95 -14.94 -14.97
N LEU A 81 2.87 -14.08 -13.95
CA LEU A 81 2.36 -14.49 -12.64
C LEU A 81 0.88 -14.88 -12.72
N ALA A 82 0.10 -14.25 -13.60
CA ALA A 82 -1.29 -14.63 -13.82
C ALA A 82 -1.44 -16.04 -14.42
N SER A 83 -0.58 -16.45 -15.36
CA SER A 83 -0.63 -17.79 -15.95
C SER A 83 -0.24 -18.88 -14.95
N LEU A 84 0.72 -18.60 -14.07
CA LEU A 84 1.18 -19.55 -13.05
C LEU A 84 0.19 -19.74 -11.90
N ARG A 85 -0.78 -18.84 -11.71
CA ARG A 85 -1.83 -19.01 -10.68
C ARG A 85 -2.64 -20.30 -10.81
N THR A 86 -2.86 -20.76 -12.03
CA THR A 86 -3.62 -22.00 -12.25
C THR A 86 -2.77 -23.20 -11.83
N GLU A 87 -1.46 -23.14 -12.06
CA GLU A 87 -0.49 -24.17 -11.69
C GLU A 87 -0.23 -24.19 -10.18
N ILE A 88 -0.10 -23.02 -9.54
CA ILE A 88 0.00 -22.88 -8.08
C ILE A 88 -1.27 -23.43 -7.40
N ARG A 89 -2.47 -23.12 -7.93
CA ARG A 89 -3.72 -23.68 -7.41
C ARG A 89 -3.76 -25.20 -7.53
N ARG A 90 -3.32 -25.75 -8.66
CA ARG A 90 -3.27 -27.19 -8.87
C ARG A 90 -2.28 -27.88 -7.92
N ALA A 91 -1.07 -27.35 -7.79
CA ALA A 91 -0.04 -27.89 -6.90
C ALA A 91 -0.46 -27.84 -5.41
N ASN A 92 -1.19 -26.80 -5.01
CA ASN A 92 -1.74 -26.68 -3.64
C ASN A 92 -2.91 -27.63 -3.38
N GLN A 93 -3.73 -27.92 -4.39
CA GLN A 93 -4.86 -28.86 -4.26
C GLN A 93 -4.40 -30.32 -4.12
N GLU A 94 -3.27 -30.70 -4.72
CA GLU A 94 -2.69 -32.05 -4.61
C GLU A 94 -2.04 -32.34 -3.24
N HIS A 95 -1.89 -31.32 -2.36
CA HIS A 95 -1.26 -31.43 -1.03
C HIS A 95 -2.23 -31.34 0.17
N LEU A 96 -3.56 -31.39 -0.05
CA LEU A 96 -4.49 -31.52 1.07
C LEU A 96 -4.42 -32.94 1.66
N PRO A 97 -4.16 -33.10 2.97
CA PRO A 97 -4.37 -34.39 3.63
C PRO A 97 -5.85 -34.78 3.55
N GLU A 98 -6.11 -36.06 3.29
CA GLU A 98 -7.45 -36.65 3.40
C GLU A 98 -8.03 -36.39 4.81
N ASP A 99 -9.32 -36.07 4.84
CA ASP A 99 -10.17 -35.68 5.97
C ASP A 99 -9.76 -36.23 7.34
N GLU A 100 -9.22 -35.37 8.20
CA GLU A 100 -9.26 -35.56 9.65
C GLU A 100 -10.40 -34.69 10.23
N PRO A 101 -11.42 -35.27 10.89
CA PRO A 101 -12.59 -34.52 11.34
C PRO A 101 -12.21 -33.49 12.42
N LEU A 102 -12.40 -32.22 12.10
CA LEU A 102 -12.18 -31.10 13.03
C LEU A 102 -13.15 -31.17 14.22
N PRO A 103 -12.70 -30.82 15.45
CA PRO A 103 -13.56 -30.80 16.62
C PRO A 103 -14.64 -29.72 16.49
N GLU A 104 -15.85 -30.10 16.88
CA GLU A 104 -17.07 -29.31 16.83
C GLU A 104 -16.91 -27.99 17.63
N MET A 105 -16.64 -26.88 16.92
CA MET A 105 -16.59 -25.56 17.55
C MET A 105 -18.00 -25.05 17.83
N ALA A 106 -18.26 -24.71 19.09
CA ALA A 106 -19.51 -24.14 19.56
C ALA A 106 -19.92 -22.89 18.75
N PRO A 107 -21.23 -22.71 18.48
CA PRO A 107 -21.71 -21.59 17.67
C PRO A 107 -21.37 -20.25 18.31
N VAL A 108 -20.70 -19.38 17.54
CA VAL A 108 -20.46 -17.99 17.94
C VAL A 108 -21.83 -17.27 18.02
N PRO A 109 -22.17 -16.58 19.12
CA PRO A 109 -23.45 -15.92 19.26
C PRO A 109 -23.61 -14.82 18.19
N LEU A 110 -24.80 -14.73 17.59
CA LEU A 110 -25.17 -13.58 16.77
C LEU A 110 -25.07 -12.31 17.63
N PRO A 111 -24.48 -11.21 17.12
CA PRO A 111 -24.51 -9.95 17.84
C PRO A 111 -25.96 -9.46 17.93
N SER A 112 -26.55 -9.59 19.11
CA SER A 112 -27.83 -8.99 19.44
C SER A 112 -27.66 -7.48 19.62
N SER A 113 -28.51 -6.71 18.93
CA SER A 113 -28.79 -5.27 19.13
C SER A 113 -27.63 -4.27 18.96
N GLN A 114 -27.84 -3.30 18.05
CA GLN A 114 -27.39 -1.90 17.96
C GLN A 114 -25.94 -1.46 18.33
N GLU A 115 -25.18 -2.18 19.15
CA GLU A 115 -23.93 -1.70 19.74
C GLU A 115 -22.66 -2.13 18.99
N VAL A 116 -22.72 -3.13 18.09
CA VAL A 116 -21.52 -3.86 17.65
C VAL A 116 -21.41 -4.01 16.12
N TRP A 117 -21.67 -2.94 15.36
CA TRP A 117 -21.15 -2.86 13.97
C TRP A 117 -20.06 -1.80 13.81
N ARG A 118 -19.86 -0.92 14.81
CA ARG A 118 -18.82 0.11 14.76
C ARG A 118 -17.52 -0.56 14.37
N GLN A 119 -16.96 -0.14 13.23
CA GLN A 119 -15.74 -0.72 12.69
C GLN A 119 -14.74 -0.82 13.83
N GLN A 120 -14.43 -2.05 14.24
CA GLN A 120 -13.29 -2.26 15.11
C GLN A 120 -12.11 -1.59 14.42
N PRO A 121 -11.33 -0.77 15.14
CA PRO A 121 -10.18 -0.12 14.54
C PRO A 121 -9.35 -1.20 13.87
N SER A 122 -9.02 -1.02 12.59
CA SER A 122 -8.16 -1.99 11.89
C SER A 122 -6.92 -2.27 12.73
N SER A 123 -6.42 -3.51 12.73
CA SER A 123 -5.20 -3.90 13.45
C SER A 123 -4.05 -2.91 13.22
N ARG A 124 -3.94 -2.34 12.02
CA ARG A 124 -2.99 -1.27 11.68
C ARG A 124 -3.15 0.00 12.52
N SER A 125 -4.37 0.45 12.75
CA SER A 125 -4.67 1.61 13.60
C SER A 125 -4.40 1.32 15.08
N GLU A 126 -4.57 0.08 15.50
CA GLU A 126 -4.21 -0.39 16.85
C GLU A 126 -2.70 -0.39 17.05
N HIS A 127 -1.94 -0.97 16.12
CA HIS A 127 -0.47 -0.94 16.15
C HIS A 127 0.10 0.48 16.12
N ILE A 128 -0.49 1.40 15.35
CA ILE A 128 -0.05 2.82 15.35
C ILE A 128 -0.34 3.47 16.70
N TYR A 129 -1.50 3.20 17.30
CA TYR A 129 -1.85 3.71 18.63
C TYR A 129 -0.89 3.17 19.69
N GLU A 130 -0.64 1.86 19.72
CA GLU A 130 0.30 1.20 20.62
C GLU A 130 1.72 1.75 20.46
N ALA A 131 2.20 1.89 19.23
CA ALA A 131 3.52 2.46 18.94
C ALA A 131 3.67 3.90 19.48
N HIS A 132 2.65 4.74 19.28
CA HIS A 132 2.67 6.10 19.83
C HIS A 132 2.58 6.14 21.35
N GLN A 133 1.90 5.18 21.97
CA GLN A 133 1.82 5.09 23.43
C GLN A 133 3.15 4.61 24.01
N ALA A 134 3.79 3.60 23.42
CA ALA A 134 5.11 3.12 23.79
C ALA A 134 6.18 4.22 23.66
N GLU A 135 6.16 4.99 22.56
CA GLU A 135 7.08 6.12 22.33
C GLU A 135 6.93 7.23 23.40
N ARG A 136 5.69 7.50 23.84
CA ARG A 136 5.44 8.49 24.90
C ARG A 136 5.90 7.98 26.26
N GLU A 137 5.70 6.71 26.54
CA GLU A 137 6.15 6.09 27.77
C GLU A 137 7.67 6.11 27.87
N ASP A 138 8.37 5.81 26.78
CA ASP A 138 9.84 5.89 26.71
C ASP A 138 10.35 7.33 26.95
N ARG A 139 9.72 8.32 26.30
CA ARG A 139 10.01 9.74 26.56
C ARG A 139 9.76 10.14 28.01
N TYR A 140 8.69 9.64 28.63
CA TYR A 140 8.42 9.91 30.05
C TYR A 140 9.51 9.29 30.94
N ARG A 141 9.90 8.02 30.69
CA ARG A 141 11.00 7.37 31.42
C ARG A 141 12.30 8.15 31.31
N GLN A 142 12.61 8.66 30.12
CA GLN A 142 13.78 9.50 29.89
C GLN A 142 13.71 10.81 30.70
N MET A 143 12.57 11.50 30.70
CA MET A 143 12.38 12.72 31.51
C MET A 143 12.51 12.43 33.01
N ALA A 144 11.92 11.34 33.50
CA ALA A 144 11.96 10.94 34.90
C ALA A 144 13.39 10.58 35.35
N ALA A 145 14.14 9.84 34.53
CA ALA A 145 15.53 9.50 34.79
C ALA A 145 16.43 10.74 34.87
N LEU A 146 16.31 11.67 33.91
CA LEU A 146 17.06 12.92 33.91
C LEU A 146 16.69 13.81 35.10
N ARG A 147 15.42 13.78 35.54
CA ARG A 147 15.00 14.48 36.75
C ARG A 147 15.59 13.86 38.02
N GLY A 148 15.68 12.52 38.10
CA GLY A 148 16.35 11.80 39.18
C GLY A 148 17.85 12.11 39.28
N GLN A 149 18.49 12.48 38.17
CA GLN A 149 19.88 12.94 38.11
C GLN A 149 20.06 14.41 38.54
N GLY A 150 19.00 15.10 38.96
CA GLY A 150 19.05 16.48 39.46
C GLY A 150 18.92 17.56 38.39
N MET A 151 18.72 17.21 37.11
CA MET A 151 18.60 18.19 36.02
C MET A 151 17.34 19.05 36.15
N THR A 152 17.43 20.30 35.72
CA THR A 152 16.30 21.24 35.69
C THR A 152 15.35 20.92 34.54
N HIS A 153 14.09 21.37 34.66
CA HIS A 153 13.08 21.17 33.60
C HIS A 153 13.49 21.78 32.25
N ALA A 154 14.32 22.83 32.24
CA ALA A 154 14.81 23.48 31.02
C ALA A 154 15.87 22.61 30.30
N GLU A 155 16.80 22.03 31.06
CA GLU A 155 17.83 21.14 30.51
C GLU A 155 17.21 19.84 29.98
N ILE A 156 16.23 19.27 30.71
CA ILE A 156 15.49 18.09 30.26
C ILE A 156 14.75 18.37 28.95
N ALA A 157 14.09 19.53 28.85
CA ALA A 157 13.39 19.95 27.64
C ALA A 157 14.33 20.02 26.42
N GLN A 158 15.51 20.61 26.59
CA GLN A 158 16.53 20.71 25.54
C GLN A 158 17.09 19.34 25.15
N ARG A 159 17.33 18.45 26.12
CA ARG A 159 17.90 17.11 25.91
C ARG A 159 16.94 16.14 25.24
N VAL A 160 15.65 16.19 25.60
CA VAL A 160 14.60 15.28 25.10
C VAL A 160 13.88 15.84 23.87
N GLY A 161 14.03 17.13 23.57
CA GLY A 161 13.41 17.77 22.39
C GLY A 161 11.92 18.05 22.56
N VAL A 162 11.48 18.42 23.77
CA VAL A 162 10.08 18.76 24.09
C VAL A 162 9.98 20.10 24.80
N SER A 163 8.80 20.72 24.84
CA SER A 163 8.65 21.99 25.57
C SER A 163 8.79 21.81 27.08
N THR A 164 9.34 22.82 27.75
CA THR A 164 9.46 22.87 29.23
C THR A 164 8.12 22.70 29.93
N TYR A 165 7.02 23.19 29.32
CA TYR A 165 5.66 22.96 29.78
C TYR A 165 5.30 21.47 29.79
N LYS A 166 5.61 20.72 28.71
CA LYS A 166 5.33 19.27 28.63
C LYS A 166 6.12 18.49 29.68
N VAL A 167 7.41 18.80 29.86
CA VAL A 167 8.25 18.17 30.89
C VAL A 167 7.64 18.35 32.28
N ARG A 168 7.25 19.59 32.63
CA ARG A 168 6.59 19.89 33.91
C ARG A 168 5.26 19.15 34.04
N ALA A 169 4.43 19.16 33.01
CA ALA A 169 3.11 18.53 33.02
C ALA A 169 3.20 17.01 33.20
N TRP A 170 4.11 16.34 32.47
CA TRP A 170 4.26 14.89 32.51
C TRP A 170 4.88 14.42 33.82
N LEU A 171 5.93 15.10 34.30
CA LEU A 171 6.54 14.79 35.60
C LEU A 171 5.57 15.05 36.77
N LYS A 172 4.71 16.07 36.67
CA LYS A 172 3.65 16.32 37.66
C LYS A 172 2.59 15.23 37.66
N GLN A 173 2.22 14.70 36.49
CA GLN A 173 1.27 13.60 36.36
C GLN A 173 1.85 12.24 36.78
N GLY A 174 3.18 12.11 36.85
CA GLY A 174 3.84 10.87 37.25
C GLY A 174 3.73 9.74 36.23
N ALA A 175 3.24 10.03 35.02
CA ALA A 175 3.07 9.07 33.93
C ALA A 175 3.02 9.79 32.57
N ALA A 176 3.22 9.04 31.49
CA ALA A 176 2.92 9.50 30.15
C ALA A 176 1.40 9.72 29.97
N PRO A 177 0.94 10.81 29.34
CA PRO A 177 -0.49 11.06 29.16
C PRO A 177 -1.10 10.06 28.18
N VAL A 178 -2.15 9.37 28.64
CA VAL A 178 -2.95 8.47 27.80
C VAL A 178 -3.90 9.30 26.94
N HIS A 179 -3.74 9.26 25.62
CA HIS A 179 -4.73 9.85 24.74
C HIS A 179 -5.99 8.98 24.76
N ARG A 180 -7.09 9.51 25.31
CA ARG A 180 -8.41 8.88 25.17
C ARG A 180 -8.89 9.09 23.74
N ARG A 181 -9.31 8.03 23.05
CA ARG A 181 -9.93 8.18 21.73
C ARG A 181 -11.18 9.05 21.88
N PRO A 182 -11.43 10.04 20.99
CA PRO A 182 -12.77 10.60 20.87
C PRO A 182 -13.72 9.43 20.66
N HIS A 183 -14.79 9.35 21.44
CA HIS A 183 -15.85 8.39 21.16
C HIS A 183 -16.37 8.75 19.77
N GLY A 184 -16.32 7.79 18.83
CA GLY A 184 -16.75 8.03 17.46
C GLY A 184 -18.15 8.63 17.47
N HIS A 185 -18.32 9.78 16.81
CA HIS A 185 -19.62 10.40 16.64
C HIS A 185 -20.60 9.40 16.02
N SER A 186 -21.88 9.49 16.39
CA SER A 186 -22.94 8.71 15.76
C SER A 186 -22.86 8.86 14.25
N SER A 187 -22.77 7.75 13.54
CA SER A 187 -22.77 7.72 12.08
C SER A 187 -24.18 8.05 11.59
N LEU A 188 -24.29 8.72 10.45
CA LEU A 188 -25.57 8.91 9.74
C LEU A 188 -26.26 7.56 9.41
N PHE A 189 -25.51 6.45 9.45
CA PHE A 189 -26.03 5.10 9.22
C PHE A 189 -26.64 4.45 10.48
N ASP A 190 -26.27 4.89 11.68
CA ASP A 190 -26.69 4.24 12.94
C ASP A 190 -28.21 4.09 13.07
N PRO A 191 -29.05 5.08 12.69
CA PRO A 191 -30.51 4.94 12.74
C PRO A 191 -31.07 3.86 11.80
N TYR A 192 -30.36 3.51 10.73
CA TYR A 192 -30.81 2.58 9.68
C TYR A 192 -30.25 1.16 9.87
N ALA A 193 -29.29 0.96 10.78
CA ALA A 193 -28.61 -0.32 10.97
C ALA A 193 -29.58 -1.46 11.35
N ALA A 194 -30.57 -1.17 12.20
CA ALA A 194 -31.56 -2.16 12.63
C ALA A 194 -32.43 -2.65 11.45
N PHE A 195 -32.91 -1.72 10.62
CA PHE A 195 -33.69 -2.04 9.43
C PHE A 195 -32.88 -2.86 8.42
N VAL A 196 -31.61 -2.49 8.18
CA VAL A 196 -30.74 -3.24 7.26
C VAL A 196 -30.49 -4.67 7.76
N LEU A 197 -30.32 -4.86 9.07
CA LEU A 197 -30.15 -6.19 9.66
C LEU A 197 -31.42 -7.04 9.55
N GLU A 198 -32.60 -6.46 9.77
CA GLU A 198 -33.88 -7.14 9.60
C GLU A 198 -34.08 -7.61 8.16
N GLN A 199 -33.83 -6.73 7.18
CA GLN A 199 -33.92 -7.07 5.75
C GLN A 199 -32.89 -8.14 5.36
N TRP A 200 -31.69 -8.08 5.93
CA TRP A 200 -30.67 -9.10 5.76
C TRP A 200 -31.13 -10.47 6.27
N GLN A 201 -31.74 -10.53 7.46
CA GLN A 201 -32.31 -11.75 8.02
C GLN A 201 -33.53 -12.26 7.24
N ALA A 202 -34.31 -11.35 6.65
CA ALA A 202 -35.44 -11.67 5.76
C ALA A 202 -35.02 -12.19 4.38
N GLY A 203 -33.71 -12.25 4.09
CA GLY A 203 -33.17 -12.86 2.88
C GLY A 203 -32.73 -11.87 1.78
N VAL A 204 -32.79 -10.56 2.04
CA VAL A 204 -32.33 -9.54 1.10
C VAL A 204 -30.82 -9.33 1.28
N HIS A 205 -30.02 -9.88 0.37
CA HIS A 205 -28.55 -9.87 0.47
C HIS A 205 -27.84 -8.93 -0.51
N ASP A 206 -28.59 -8.27 -1.40
CA ASP A 206 -28.06 -7.26 -2.29
C ASP A 206 -27.88 -5.92 -1.54
N GLY A 207 -26.62 -5.54 -1.36
CA GLY A 207 -26.26 -4.29 -0.68
C GLY A 207 -26.74 -3.03 -1.42
N LYS A 208 -26.92 -3.08 -2.75
CA LYS A 208 -27.50 -1.96 -3.51
C LYS A 208 -28.99 -1.83 -3.21
N GLN A 209 -29.71 -2.95 -3.19
CA GLN A 209 -31.12 -2.99 -2.85
C GLN A 209 -31.37 -2.48 -1.42
N LEU A 210 -30.54 -2.91 -0.46
CA LEU A 210 -30.59 -2.41 0.92
C LEU A 210 -30.29 -0.92 1.02
N TYR A 211 -29.34 -0.42 0.24
CA TYR A 211 -29.01 1.00 0.16
C TYR A 211 -30.16 1.84 -0.43
N GLU A 212 -30.80 1.37 -1.50
CA GLU A 212 -31.95 2.03 -2.09
C GLU A 212 -33.13 2.07 -1.10
N ALA A 213 -33.37 0.99 -0.36
CA ALA A 213 -34.41 0.92 0.65
C ALA A 213 -34.21 1.94 1.78
N ILE A 214 -33.00 2.07 2.32
CA ILE A 214 -32.72 3.08 3.36
C ILE A 214 -32.68 4.51 2.81
N ARG A 215 -32.30 4.70 1.53
CA ARG A 215 -32.38 6.02 0.89
C ARG A 215 -33.82 6.51 0.80
N GLN A 216 -34.77 5.62 0.52
CA GLN A 216 -36.20 5.97 0.52
C GLN A 216 -36.71 6.37 1.91
N GLN A 217 -36.07 5.86 2.98
CA GLN A 217 -36.36 6.24 4.37
C GLN A 217 -35.63 7.51 4.85
N GLY A 218 -34.90 8.19 3.95
CA GLY A 218 -34.19 9.43 4.25
C GLY A 218 -32.69 9.30 4.51
N TYR A 219 -32.07 8.15 4.23
CA TYR A 219 -30.63 7.99 4.38
C TYR A 219 -29.86 8.85 3.37
N ALA A 220 -29.10 9.83 3.87
CA ALA A 220 -28.26 10.72 3.07
C ALA A 220 -26.79 10.28 2.99
N GLY A 221 -26.44 9.11 3.54
CA GLY A 221 -25.06 8.62 3.55
C GLY A 221 -24.66 7.81 2.32
N SER A 222 -23.45 7.25 2.37
CA SER A 222 -22.86 6.54 1.24
C SER A 222 -23.14 5.03 1.25
N LEU A 223 -23.25 4.44 0.05
CA LEU A 223 -23.33 2.98 -0.14
C LEU A 223 -22.16 2.22 0.52
N ARG A 224 -21.00 2.86 0.64
CA ARG A 224 -19.81 2.28 1.28
C ARG A 224 -20.03 1.93 2.75
N LEU A 225 -20.82 2.73 3.48
CA LEU A 225 -21.15 2.43 4.88
C LEU A 225 -22.07 1.21 5.00
N VAL A 226 -23.01 1.07 4.05
CA VAL A 226 -23.86 -0.13 3.96
C VAL A 226 -23.01 -1.37 3.69
N TRP A 227 -22.07 -1.30 2.74
CA TRP A 227 -21.17 -2.42 2.47
C TRP A 227 -20.27 -2.76 3.66
N ALA A 228 -19.76 -1.76 4.36
CA ALA A 228 -18.97 -1.98 5.58
C ALA A 228 -19.79 -2.66 6.68
N PHE A 229 -21.07 -2.29 6.84
CA PHE A 229 -21.99 -2.95 7.78
C PHE A 229 -22.29 -4.40 7.39
N LEU A 230 -22.45 -4.68 6.10
CA LEU A 230 -22.81 -6.01 5.59
C LEU A 230 -21.62 -6.98 5.50
N GLN A 231 -20.38 -6.48 5.51
CA GLN A 231 -19.18 -7.32 5.40
C GLN A 231 -19.10 -8.42 6.47
N PRO A 232 -19.18 -8.14 7.78
CA PRO A 232 -19.12 -9.19 8.80
C PRO A 232 -20.29 -10.19 8.68
N LEU A 233 -21.48 -9.72 8.27
CA LEU A 233 -22.65 -10.57 8.08
C LEU A 233 -22.50 -11.53 6.89
N ARG A 234 -21.75 -11.12 5.85
CA ARG A 234 -21.39 -11.97 4.70
C ARG A 234 -20.36 -13.03 5.09
N GLU A 235 -19.39 -12.65 5.92
CA GLU A 235 -18.36 -13.56 6.43
C GLU A 235 -18.98 -14.64 7.32
N GLN A 236 -19.95 -14.30 8.17
CA GLN A 236 -20.66 -15.26 9.04
C GLN A 236 -21.57 -16.25 8.28
N ARG A 237 -22.11 -15.88 7.12
CA ARG A 237 -22.94 -16.78 6.30
C ARG A 237 -22.13 -17.75 5.43
N ARG A 238 -20.82 -17.57 5.29
CA ARG A 238 -19.96 -18.58 4.67
C ARG A 238 -19.90 -19.78 5.61
N LYS A 239 -20.37 -20.95 5.15
CA LYS A 239 -20.34 -22.20 5.92
C LYS A 239 -18.91 -22.53 6.38
N PRO A 240 -18.71 -23.08 7.59
CA PRO A 240 -17.40 -23.58 8.04
C PRO A 240 -16.83 -24.70 7.14
N GLU A 241 -17.69 -25.44 6.44
CA GLU A 241 -17.31 -26.46 5.45
C GLU A 241 -16.60 -25.87 4.21
N GLN A 242 -16.68 -24.55 4.00
CA GLN A 242 -15.91 -23.83 2.98
C GLN A 242 -14.63 -23.20 3.55
N ILE A 243 -14.22 -23.60 4.77
CA ILE A 243 -12.89 -23.37 5.32
C ILE A 243 -11.99 -24.55 4.91
N VAL A 244 -11.96 -24.88 3.62
CA VAL A 244 -10.63 -24.90 3.02
C VAL A 244 -10.42 -23.43 2.70
N SER A 245 -9.82 -22.69 3.63
CA SER A 245 -9.27 -21.40 3.22
C SER A 245 -8.36 -21.75 2.06
N PRO A 246 -8.59 -21.20 0.86
CA PRO A 246 -7.45 -20.91 0.02
C PRO A 246 -6.35 -20.42 0.93
N SER A 247 -5.19 -21.08 0.97
CA SER A 247 -4.02 -20.46 1.58
C SER A 247 -3.99 -19.00 1.06
N SER A 248 -3.57 -18.02 1.85
CA SER A 248 -3.63 -16.57 1.51
C SER A 248 -3.17 -16.23 0.07
N VAL A 249 -2.44 -17.16 -0.52
CA VAL A 249 -1.92 -17.34 -1.86
C VAL A 249 -2.97 -17.49 -2.96
N GLU A 250 -4.08 -18.23 -2.79
CA GLU A 250 -5.10 -18.31 -3.86
C GLU A 250 -5.95 -17.03 -3.94
N GLN A 251 -5.88 -16.15 -2.93
CA GLN A 251 -6.47 -14.80 -2.95
C GLN A 251 -5.50 -13.71 -3.44
N LEU A 252 -4.22 -14.02 -3.65
CA LEU A 252 -3.24 -13.02 -4.07
C LEU A 252 -3.45 -12.65 -5.55
N GLY A 253 -3.90 -11.40 -5.76
CA GLY A 253 -3.89 -10.68 -7.04
C GLY A 253 -2.59 -10.90 -7.80
N ALA A 254 -2.60 -11.13 -9.13
CA ALA A 254 -1.36 -11.17 -9.92
C ALA A 254 -0.65 -9.82 -9.77
N HIS A 255 -1.42 -8.75 -9.85
CA HIS A 255 -1.02 -7.40 -9.47
C HIS A 255 -0.46 -7.28 -8.03
N SER A 256 -1.05 -7.95 -7.05
CA SER A 256 -0.53 -7.96 -5.67
C SER A 256 0.82 -8.70 -5.56
N ALA A 257 0.98 -9.82 -6.28
CA ALA A 257 2.23 -10.57 -6.33
C ALA A 257 3.34 -9.79 -7.05
N VAL A 258 3.03 -9.13 -8.18
CA VAL A 258 3.95 -8.21 -8.86
C VAL A 258 4.44 -7.12 -7.89
N TRP A 259 3.54 -6.56 -7.08
CA TRP A 259 3.91 -5.52 -6.12
C TRP A 259 4.86 -6.04 -5.03
N LEU A 260 4.72 -7.30 -4.60
CA LEU A 260 5.66 -7.94 -3.67
C LEU A 260 7.05 -8.13 -4.30
N PHE A 261 7.15 -8.38 -5.61
CA PHE A 261 8.41 -8.56 -6.32
C PHE A 261 9.16 -7.22 -6.50
N ILE A 262 8.42 -6.17 -6.83
CA ILE A 262 9.01 -4.86 -7.13
C ILE A 262 9.41 -4.10 -5.86
N ARG A 263 8.66 -4.24 -4.77
CA ARG A 263 8.95 -3.50 -3.54
C ARG A 263 10.29 -3.94 -2.94
N ASP A 264 10.97 -3.00 -2.28
CA ASP A 264 12.13 -3.31 -1.45
C ASP A 264 11.69 -4.29 -0.32
N PRO A 265 12.33 -5.47 -0.20
CA PRO A 265 12.01 -6.45 0.84
C PRO A 265 12.07 -5.89 2.26
N LYS A 266 12.94 -4.89 2.49
CA LYS A 266 13.07 -4.22 3.79
C LYS A 266 11.85 -3.36 4.16
N LYS A 267 11.00 -3.05 3.19
CA LYS A 267 9.77 -2.24 3.37
C LYS A 267 8.50 -3.10 3.40
N LEU A 268 8.63 -4.41 3.25
CA LEU A 268 7.51 -5.35 3.38
C LEU A 268 7.21 -5.58 4.87
N THR A 269 5.94 -5.73 5.20
CA THR A 269 5.53 -6.19 6.54
C THR A 269 5.90 -7.66 6.72
N VAL A 270 5.95 -8.15 7.96
CA VAL A 270 6.22 -9.57 8.25
C VAL A 270 5.28 -10.49 7.45
N GLN A 271 3.98 -10.21 7.48
CA GLN A 271 2.98 -10.95 6.69
C GLN A 271 3.25 -10.91 5.18
N GLN A 272 3.72 -9.78 4.65
CA GLN A 272 4.05 -9.67 3.22
C GLN A 272 5.34 -10.44 2.86
N GLN A 273 6.28 -10.55 3.79
CA GLN A 273 7.50 -11.35 3.61
C GLN A 273 7.18 -12.84 3.61
N GLU A 274 6.31 -13.29 4.52
CA GLU A 274 5.80 -14.67 4.55
C GLU A 274 5.04 -15.01 3.26
N GLN A 275 4.17 -14.11 2.80
CA GLN A 275 3.47 -14.26 1.53
C GLN A 275 4.44 -14.35 0.34
N LEU A 276 5.46 -13.50 0.31
CA LEU A 276 6.48 -13.53 -0.75
C LEU A 276 7.29 -14.83 -0.70
N ALA A 277 7.69 -15.30 0.48
CA ALA A 277 8.41 -16.57 0.65
C ALA A 277 7.58 -17.74 0.13
N PHE A 278 6.30 -17.82 0.52
CA PHE A 278 5.41 -18.85 0.01
C PHE A 278 5.32 -18.84 -1.53
N ILE A 279 5.11 -17.67 -2.13
CA ILE A 279 4.98 -17.55 -3.60
C ILE A 279 6.25 -18.05 -4.29
N ARG A 280 7.42 -17.69 -3.76
CA ARG A 280 8.73 -18.09 -4.30
C ARG A 280 8.96 -19.60 -4.20
N GLU A 281 8.55 -20.21 -3.09
CA GLU A 281 8.70 -21.65 -2.85
C GLU A 281 7.71 -22.51 -3.63
N SER A 282 6.64 -21.91 -4.17
CA SER A 282 5.59 -22.67 -4.88
C SER A 282 6.05 -23.31 -6.20
N LEU A 283 6.86 -22.60 -6.98
CA LEU A 283 7.33 -23.06 -8.30
C LEU A 283 8.73 -22.50 -8.58
N ALA A 284 9.61 -23.33 -9.14
CA ALA A 284 10.98 -22.92 -9.49
C ALA A 284 11.00 -21.76 -10.50
N SER A 285 10.05 -21.71 -11.44
CA SER A 285 9.89 -20.62 -12.40
C SER A 285 9.60 -19.27 -11.72
N VAL A 286 8.87 -19.29 -10.60
CA VAL A 286 8.53 -18.09 -9.83
C VAL A 286 9.74 -17.56 -9.07
N GLU A 287 10.57 -18.45 -8.52
CA GLU A 287 11.82 -18.05 -7.86
C GLU A 287 12.84 -17.48 -8.85
N THR A 288 12.99 -18.10 -10.02
CA THR A 288 13.83 -17.56 -11.10
C THR A 288 13.35 -16.17 -11.53
N ALA A 289 12.05 -16.00 -11.76
CA ALA A 289 11.47 -14.70 -12.10
C ALA A 289 11.69 -13.65 -10.99
N TYR A 290 11.53 -14.03 -9.72
CA TYR A 290 11.82 -13.13 -8.60
C TYR A 290 13.28 -12.68 -8.61
N THR A 291 14.21 -13.61 -8.78
CA THR A 291 15.65 -13.33 -8.82
C THR A 291 16.00 -12.38 -9.97
N LEU A 292 15.49 -12.65 -11.17
CA LEU A 292 15.71 -11.80 -12.35
C LEU A 292 15.14 -10.39 -12.14
N VAL A 293 13.93 -10.27 -11.58
CA VAL A 293 13.31 -8.98 -11.24
C VAL A 293 14.15 -8.20 -10.21
N ARG A 294 14.62 -8.88 -9.15
CA ARG A 294 15.46 -8.26 -8.12
C ARG A 294 16.81 -7.80 -8.67
N ASP A 295 17.41 -8.58 -9.56
CA ASP A 295 18.66 -8.22 -10.21
C ASP A 295 18.49 -6.99 -11.11
N PHE A 296 17.42 -6.96 -11.93
CA PHE A 296 17.10 -5.81 -12.78
C PHE A 296 16.88 -4.53 -11.97
N LEU A 297 16.10 -4.60 -10.90
CA LEU A 297 15.86 -3.44 -10.03
C LEU A 297 17.13 -2.97 -9.32
N THR A 298 18.01 -3.90 -8.95
CA THR A 298 19.32 -3.58 -8.36
C THR A 298 20.21 -2.88 -9.36
N MET A 299 20.28 -3.41 -10.59
CA MET A 299 21.01 -2.82 -11.72
C MET A 299 20.55 -1.38 -11.98
N LEU A 300 19.24 -1.14 -12.04
CA LEU A 300 18.67 0.20 -12.21
C LEU A 300 18.97 1.13 -11.02
N HIS A 301 18.94 0.61 -9.79
CA HIS A 301 19.21 1.42 -8.60
C HIS A 301 20.68 1.82 -8.49
N LYS A 302 21.59 0.88 -8.78
CA LYS A 302 23.03 1.07 -8.74
C LYS A 302 23.61 1.69 -10.01
N ARG A 303 22.80 1.84 -11.06
CA ARG A 303 23.17 2.40 -12.38
C ARG A 303 24.21 1.55 -13.13
N GLU A 304 24.09 0.23 -12.99
CA GLU A 304 24.99 -0.78 -13.57
C GLU A 304 24.50 -1.21 -14.97
N GLY A 305 24.25 -0.25 -15.87
CA GLY A 305 23.63 -0.51 -17.16
C GLY A 305 24.43 -1.43 -18.08
N GLU A 306 25.74 -1.54 -17.88
CA GLU A 306 26.63 -2.46 -18.58
C GLU A 306 26.29 -3.95 -18.35
N ARG A 307 25.53 -4.27 -17.30
CA ARG A 307 25.08 -5.63 -17.00
C ARG A 307 23.81 -6.02 -17.76
N LEU A 308 23.20 -5.11 -18.49
CA LEU A 308 21.88 -5.32 -19.12
C LEU A 308 21.90 -6.47 -20.12
N ASP A 309 22.92 -6.57 -20.97
CA ASP A 309 22.99 -7.61 -21.99
C ASP A 309 23.07 -9.01 -21.35
N ALA A 310 23.93 -9.18 -20.34
CA ALA A 310 24.03 -10.41 -19.56
C ALA A 310 22.73 -10.75 -18.83
N TRP A 311 22.01 -9.74 -18.32
CA TRP A 311 20.69 -9.93 -17.71
C TRP A 311 19.64 -10.39 -18.73
N ILE A 312 19.65 -9.83 -19.94
CA ILE A 312 18.74 -10.25 -21.03
C ILE A 312 19.03 -11.71 -21.42
N GLU A 313 20.30 -12.11 -21.55
CA GLU A 313 20.68 -13.49 -21.82
C GLU A 313 20.19 -14.44 -20.72
N ALA A 314 20.30 -14.05 -19.45
CA ALA A 314 19.79 -14.84 -18.33
C ALA A 314 18.26 -15.01 -18.36
N VAL A 315 17.52 -13.96 -18.75
CA VAL A 315 16.05 -14.04 -18.95
C VAL A 315 15.69 -14.93 -20.13
N GLN A 316 16.48 -14.93 -21.21
CA GLN A 316 16.23 -15.79 -22.37
C GLN A 316 16.55 -17.27 -22.10
N ALA A 317 17.45 -17.55 -21.16
CA ALA A 317 17.85 -18.90 -20.78
C ALA A 317 16.95 -19.55 -19.72
N SER A 318 16.07 -18.78 -19.07
CA SER A 318 15.13 -19.25 -18.03
C SER A 318 13.81 -19.73 -18.60
#